data_AF-A0A5C9CZS7-F1
#
_entry.id   AF-A0A5C9CZS7-F1
#
_cell.length_a   1.000
_cell.length_b   1.000
_cell.length_c   1.000
_cell.angle_alpha   90.00
_cell.angle_beta   90.00
_cell.angle_gamma   90.00
#
_symmetry.space_group_name_H-M   'P 1'
#
loop_
_entity.id
_entity.type
_entity.pdbx_description
1 polymer ?
#
loop_
_entity_poly.entity_id
_entity_poly.type
_entity_poly.pdbx_seq_one_letter_code
_entity_poly.pdbx_strand_id
1 'polypeptide(L)'
;MEDMADAISRIDVIAGFAQAAMEGGYARPRLVLEPTLSIRQGRHPVVEACLPAGAFVPNDLDLGGSEPRFALITGPNMAGKSTVLRQTALICLMTHLGSFVPAQEATIGLVDKIFCRVGAQDNLARGESTFLVEMHETAYILNTATSRSLVVMDEVGRGTGTLDGVSIAWAVSEYLLDRISCRCLFATHYHELTFLRHEGLKNLSMAVLENEGDIVFLKKLKEGPAAGSYGLHVAKLAGIPEAVLEKAKNLQATISTFEKSLSPDDKAPSSAPLPSPPKETGLFSPEEMAISTIMSLDPDRLTPLQALQILARLKSMIDTQGI
;
A
#
# COMPACT_ATOMS: atom_id res chain seq x y z
N MET A 1 29.90 -7.39 41.11
CA MET A 1 30.43 -7.47 39.73
C MET A 1 29.32 -7.26 38.72
N GLU A 2 28.17 -7.93 38.89
CA GLU A 2 26.98 -7.74 38.04
C GLU A 2 26.51 -6.28 37.98
N ASP A 3 26.30 -5.61 39.13
CA ASP A 3 25.89 -4.19 39.15
C ASP A 3 26.85 -3.25 38.40
N MET A 4 28.16 -3.56 38.45
CA MET A 4 29.18 -2.79 37.76
C MET A 4 29.14 -3.02 36.25
N ALA A 5 28.95 -4.27 35.82
CA ALA A 5 28.79 -4.61 34.41
C ALA A 5 27.54 -3.96 33.81
N ASP A 6 26.43 -3.97 34.54
CA ASP A 6 25.18 -3.31 34.15
C ASP A 6 25.36 -1.78 34.02
N ALA A 7 26.04 -1.15 34.98
CA ALA A 7 26.32 0.28 34.93
C ALA A 7 27.22 0.64 33.72
N ILE A 8 28.29 -0.13 33.48
CA ILE A 8 29.19 0.09 32.34
C ILE A 8 28.44 -0.12 31.03
N SER A 9 27.61 -1.17 30.91
CA SER A 9 26.81 -1.44 29.71
C SER A 9 25.85 -0.30 29.40
N ARG A 10 25.18 0.27 30.41
CA ARG A 10 24.29 1.43 30.22
C ARG A 10 25.05 2.66 29.73
N ILE A 11 26.24 2.93 30.28
CA ILE A 11 27.09 4.04 29.86
C ILE A 11 27.53 3.86 28.41
N ASP A 12 27.96 2.65 28.04
CA ASP A 12 28.42 2.32 26.69
C ASP A 12 27.30 2.53 25.64
N VAL A 13 26.09 2.05 25.93
CA VAL A 13 24.92 2.26 25.05
C VAL A 13 24.58 3.74 24.90
N ILE A 14 24.53 4.51 26.00
CA ILE A 14 24.20 5.94 25.96
C ILE A 14 25.30 6.73 25.22
N ALA A 15 26.57 6.37 25.43
CA ALA A 15 27.70 6.97 24.71
C ALA A 15 27.62 6.67 23.21
N GLY A 16 27.28 5.43 22.82
CA GLY A 16 27.05 5.05 21.43
C GLY A 16 25.90 5.84 20.78
N PHE A 17 24.79 6.04 21.49
CA PHE A 17 23.70 6.90 21.01
C PHE A 17 24.14 8.36 20.84
N ALA A 18 24.91 8.91 21.78
CA ALA A 18 25.43 10.27 21.69
C ALA A 18 26.40 10.43 20.51
N GLN A 19 27.29 9.47 20.28
CA GLN A 19 28.21 9.47 19.15
C GLN A 19 27.45 9.43 17.82
N ALA A 20 26.53 8.48 17.65
CA ALA A 20 25.72 8.37 16.44
C ALA A 20 24.91 9.66 16.17
N ALA A 21 24.41 10.30 17.23
CA ALA A 21 23.67 11.55 17.11
C ALA A 21 24.56 12.72 16.64
N MET A 22 25.79 12.79 17.15
CA MET A 22 26.74 13.83 16.76
C MET A 22 27.22 13.66 15.32
N GLU A 23 27.56 12.44 14.92
CA GLU A 23 28.03 12.13 13.57
C GLU A 23 26.93 12.26 12.51
N GLY A 24 25.72 11.80 12.82
CA GLY A 24 24.58 11.83 11.90
C GLY A 24 23.74 13.13 11.94
N GLY A 25 24.09 14.06 12.83
CA GLY A 25 23.31 15.28 13.06
C GLY A 25 21.86 14.97 13.45
N TYR A 26 21.66 14.12 14.46
CA TYR A 26 20.34 13.70 14.91
C TYR A 26 19.75 14.68 15.94
N ALA A 27 18.43 14.81 15.93
CA ALA A 27 17.70 15.66 16.86
C ALA A 27 17.10 14.84 18.01
N ARG A 28 16.99 15.46 19.19
CA ARG A 28 16.28 14.85 20.33
C ARG A 28 14.78 14.80 20.00
N PRO A 29 14.14 13.63 19.93
CA PRO A 29 12.71 13.57 19.67
C PRO A 29 11.90 13.93 20.92
N ARG A 30 10.64 14.35 20.70
CA ARG A 30 9.64 14.52 21.76
C ARG A 30 8.72 13.30 21.79
N LEU A 31 8.79 12.52 22.86
CA LEU A 31 7.84 11.44 23.11
C LEU A 31 6.58 11.99 23.81
N VAL A 32 5.40 11.72 23.28
CA VAL A 32 4.12 12.20 23.81
C VAL A 32 3.12 11.05 24.00
N LEU A 33 2.03 11.27 24.74
CA LEU A 33 1.01 10.23 25.00
C LEU A 33 -0.02 10.15 23.87
N GLU A 34 -0.29 11.27 23.23
CA GLU A 34 -1.23 11.44 22.13
C GLU A 34 -0.76 10.64 20.91
N PRO A 35 -1.65 10.08 20.09
CA PRO A 35 -1.30 9.27 18.93
C PRO A 35 -0.83 10.17 17.76
N THR A 36 0.31 10.84 17.93
CA THR A 36 0.92 11.75 16.95
C THR A 36 2.14 11.09 16.29
N LEU A 37 2.40 11.41 15.05
CA LEU A 37 3.60 11.02 14.31
C LEU A 37 3.95 12.20 13.41
N SER A 38 4.75 13.13 13.93
CA SER A 38 5.22 14.30 13.22
C SER A 38 6.74 14.21 13.08
N ILE A 39 7.21 14.24 11.84
CA ILE A 39 8.63 14.15 11.49
C ILE A 39 8.92 15.28 10.49
N ARG A 40 9.89 16.13 10.80
CA ARG A 40 10.40 17.18 9.91
C ARG A 40 11.79 16.80 9.44
N GLN A 41 11.99 16.85 8.13
CA GLN A 41 13.21 16.49 7.43
C GLN A 41 13.77 15.12 7.88
N GLY A 42 12.89 14.12 7.97
CA GLY A 42 13.24 12.76 8.36
C GLY A 42 14.09 12.06 7.31
N ARG A 43 15.09 11.31 7.77
CA ARG A 43 16.07 10.61 6.95
C ARG A 43 16.17 9.15 7.37
N HIS A 44 16.54 8.29 6.43
CA HIS A 44 16.74 6.87 6.72
C HIS A 44 18.18 6.66 7.22
N PRO A 45 18.39 6.25 8.50
CA PRO A 45 19.72 6.30 9.12
C PRO A 45 20.76 5.43 8.39
N VAL A 46 20.36 4.25 7.90
CA VAL A 46 21.27 3.35 7.15
C VAL A 46 21.50 3.81 5.71
N VAL A 47 20.45 4.17 4.97
CA VAL A 47 20.58 4.58 3.56
C VAL A 47 21.34 5.90 3.45
N GLU A 48 21.12 6.84 4.37
CA GLU A 48 21.88 8.09 4.45
C GLU A 48 23.38 7.84 4.59
N ALA A 49 23.78 6.94 5.49
CA ALA A 49 25.20 6.59 5.69
C ALA A 49 25.86 5.92 4.47
N CYS A 50 25.07 5.28 3.61
CA CYS A 50 25.58 4.65 2.38
C CYS A 50 25.67 5.62 1.18
N LEU A 51 25.19 6.86 1.33
CA LEU A 51 25.19 7.86 0.26
C LEU A 51 26.24 8.94 0.53
N PRO A 52 26.70 9.66 -0.51
CA PRO A 52 27.51 10.85 -0.32
C PRO A 52 26.83 11.86 0.59
N ALA A 53 27.61 12.60 1.38
CA ALA A 53 27.09 13.63 2.28
C ALA A 53 26.18 14.62 1.54
N GLY A 54 24.98 14.83 2.06
CA GLY A 54 23.98 15.73 1.46
C GLY A 54 23.19 15.16 0.27
N ALA A 55 23.46 13.93 -0.17
CA ALA A 55 22.74 13.32 -1.29
C ALA A 55 21.39 12.70 -0.91
N PHE A 56 21.17 12.38 0.38
CA PHE A 56 19.88 11.88 0.85
C PHE A 56 18.85 13.01 0.86
N VAL A 57 17.66 12.75 0.30
CA VAL A 57 16.57 13.73 0.29
C VAL A 57 15.66 13.50 1.50
N PRO A 58 15.64 14.42 2.49
CA PRO A 58 14.80 14.28 3.67
C PRO A 58 13.31 14.49 3.35
N ASN A 59 12.45 13.88 4.18
CA ASN A 59 11.00 13.90 3.98
C ASN A 59 10.25 14.28 5.26
N ASP A 60 9.20 15.09 5.09
CA ASP A 60 8.28 15.43 6.16
C ASP A 60 7.12 14.45 6.20
N LEU A 61 6.63 14.13 7.40
CA LEU A 61 5.44 13.31 7.59
C LEU A 61 4.70 13.73 8.84
N ASP A 62 3.43 14.07 8.69
CA ASP A 62 2.50 14.30 9.79
C ASP A 62 1.32 13.32 9.71
N LEU A 63 1.12 12.53 10.76
CA LEU A 63 -0.02 11.64 10.95
C LEU A 63 -0.49 11.70 12.40
N GLY A 64 -1.80 11.56 12.61
CA GLY A 64 -2.39 11.48 13.94
C GLY A 64 -2.74 12.82 14.57
N GLY A 65 -2.89 12.85 15.89
CA GLY A 65 -3.51 13.98 16.59
C GLY A 65 -5.02 14.03 16.34
N SER A 66 -5.50 15.04 15.61
CA SER A 66 -6.92 15.23 15.30
C SER A 66 -7.40 14.61 13.98
N GLU A 67 -6.51 14.01 13.18
CA GLU A 67 -6.62 13.55 11.77
C GLU A 67 -5.68 14.35 10.86
N PRO A 68 -5.15 13.77 9.77
CA PRO A 68 -5.34 12.39 9.27
C PRO A 68 -4.40 11.36 9.92
N ARG A 69 -4.84 10.10 10.09
CA ARG A 69 -4.03 8.98 10.63
C ARG A 69 -3.44 8.04 9.59
N PHE A 70 -3.96 8.05 8.37
CA PHE A 70 -3.57 7.12 7.30
C PHE A 70 -2.99 7.88 6.12
N ALA A 71 -1.75 7.56 5.73
CA ALA A 71 -1.12 8.07 4.51
C ALA A 71 -1.17 6.99 3.42
N LEU A 72 -1.95 7.23 2.36
CA LEU A 72 -1.88 6.46 1.13
C LEU A 72 -0.78 7.04 0.25
N ILE A 73 0.31 6.30 0.05
CA ILE A 73 1.51 6.75 -0.68
C ILE A 73 1.55 6.09 -2.05
N THR A 74 1.45 6.91 -3.10
CA THR A 74 1.48 6.46 -4.49
C THR A 74 2.75 6.91 -5.21
N GLY A 75 3.04 6.27 -6.34
CA GLY A 75 4.18 6.60 -7.20
C GLY A 75 4.96 5.38 -7.62
N PRO A 76 5.94 5.54 -8.53
CA PRO A 76 6.71 4.43 -9.06
C PRO A 76 7.62 3.79 -7.99
N ASN A 77 7.98 2.51 -8.15
CA ASN A 77 8.72 1.74 -7.14
C ASN A 77 10.09 2.35 -6.82
N MET A 78 10.79 2.84 -7.85
CA MET A 78 12.11 3.46 -7.70
C MET A 78 12.08 4.87 -7.10
N ALA A 79 10.89 5.43 -6.84
CA ALA A 79 10.77 6.79 -6.30
C ALA A 79 11.03 6.89 -4.80
N GLY A 80 11.22 5.78 -4.08
CA GLY A 80 11.62 5.77 -2.67
C GLY A 80 10.48 5.56 -1.66
N LYS A 81 9.31 5.04 -2.08
CA LYS A 81 8.18 4.74 -1.18
C LYS A 81 8.62 3.86 0.00
N SER A 82 9.22 2.69 -0.27
CA SER A 82 9.68 1.76 0.77
C SER A 82 10.72 2.38 1.70
N THR A 83 11.55 3.30 1.22
CA THR A 83 12.52 4.05 2.03
C THR A 83 11.81 4.97 3.03
N VAL A 84 10.78 5.69 2.59
CA VAL A 84 9.93 6.53 3.47
C VAL A 84 9.18 5.70 4.51
N LEU A 85 8.68 4.53 4.12
CA LEU A 85 8.01 3.61 5.02
C LEU A 85 8.97 3.11 6.13
N ARG A 86 10.13 2.57 5.72
CA ARG A 86 11.14 2.04 6.65
C ARG A 86 11.77 3.13 7.53
N GLN A 87 12.07 4.32 6.99
CA GLN A 87 12.64 5.40 7.80
C GLN A 87 11.68 5.82 8.92
N THR A 88 10.38 5.86 8.63
CA THR A 88 9.35 6.27 9.61
C THR A 88 9.28 5.26 10.75
N ALA A 89 9.27 3.96 10.43
CA ALA A 89 9.32 2.88 11.42
C ALA A 89 10.61 2.94 12.26
N LEU A 90 11.77 3.19 11.64
CA LEU A 90 13.05 3.30 12.34
C LEU A 90 13.11 4.51 13.27
N ILE A 91 12.67 5.69 12.83
CA ILE A 91 12.60 6.90 13.66
C ILE A 91 11.69 6.66 14.88
N CYS A 92 10.55 6.00 14.67
CA CYS A 92 9.65 5.62 15.76
C CYS A 92 10.35 4.67 16.76
N LEU A 93 10.99 3.61 16.27
CA LEU A 93 11.72 2.66 17.11
C LEU A 93 12.85 3.34 17.89
N MET A 94 13.68 4.14 17.24
CA MET A 94 14.80 4.87 17.86
C MET A 94 14.32 5.83 18.96
N THR A 95 13.18 6.49 18.76
CA THR A 95 12.55 7.33 19.79
C THR A 95 12.19 6.50 21.03
N HIS A 96 11.58 5.33 20.84
CA HIS A 96 11.19 4.43 21.93
C HIS A 96 12.39 3.74 22.63
N LEU A 97 13.53 3.63 21.96
CA LEU A 97 14.80 3.20 22.57
C LEU A 97 15.45 4.31 23.43
N GLY A 98 14.97 5.55 23.35
CA GLY A 98 15.54 6.69 24.05
C GLY A 98 16.74 7.33 23.33
N SER A 99 16.93 7.04 22.04
CA SER A 99 17.98 7.64 21.22
C SER A 99 17.51 8.94 20.55
N PHE A 100 18.47 9.71 20.04
CA PHE A 100 18.22 10.81 19.12
C PHE A 100 17.87 10.22 17.74
N VAL A 101 17.18 10.99 16.89
CA VAL A 101 16.65 10.49 15.62
C VAL A 101 17.13 11.28 14.39
N PRO A 102 17.26 10.63 13.22
CA PRO A 102 17.69 11.25 11.96
C PRO A 102 16.62 12.17 11.36
N ALA A 103 16.30 13.27 12.05
CA ALA A 103 15.33 14.27 11.63
C ALA A 103 15.80 15.66 12.08
N GLN A 104 15.24 16.72 11.52
CA GLN A 104 15.40 18.06 12.08
C GLN A 104 14.58 18.19 13.36
N GLU A 105 13.34 17.72 13.33
CA GLU A 105 12.44 17.66 14.49
C GLU A 105 11.57 16.40 14.41
N ALA A 106 11.24 15.80 15.55
CA ALA A 106 10.32 14.67 15.61
C ALA A 106 9.48 14.71 16.89
N THR A 107 8.16 14.59 16.73
CA THR A 107 7.22 14.37 17.84
C THR A 107 6.51 13.04 17.60
N ILE A 108 6.80 12.06 18.45
CA ILE A 108 6.30 10.69 18.32
C ILE A 108 5.42 10.38 19.52
N GLY A 109 4.17 10.03 19.24
CA GLY A 109 3.23 9.52 20.21
C GLY A 109 3.53 8.07 20.57
N LEU A 110 3.26 7.64 21.80
CA LEU A 110 3.48 6.27 22.23
C LEU A 110 2.87 5.26 21.25
N VAL A 111 3.70 4.32 20.79
CA VAL A 111 3.31 3.18 19.98
C VAL A 111 3.40 1.91 20.83
N ASP A 112 2.36 1.08 20.78
CA ASP A 112 2.36 -0.22 21.45
C ASP A 112 3.09 -1.29 20.62
N LYS A 113 2.88 -1.29 19.30
CA LYS A 113 3.48 -2.21 18.34
C LYS A 113 3.74 -1.51 17.00
N ILE A 114 4.87 -1.82 16.39
CA ILE A 114 5.20 -1.44 15.01
C ILE A 114 5.00 -2.69 14.14
N PHE A 115 4.03 -2.63 13.23
CA PHE A 115 3.79 -3.68 12.25
C PHE A 115 4.35 -3.26 10.91
N CYS A 116 5.08 -4.18 10.28
CA CYS A 116 5.69 -3.95 8.98
C CYS A 116 5.35 -5.12 8.06
N ARG A 117 4.55 -4.85 7.03
CA ARG A 117 4.52 -5.66 5.82
C ARG A 117 5.32 -4.89 4.79
N VAL A 118 6.59 -5.24 4.63
CA VAL A 118 7.46 -4.66 3.60
C VAL A 118 8.05 -5.83 2.85
N GLY A 119 7.72 -5.96 1.55
CA GLY A 119 8.00 -7.16 0.76
C GLY A 119 9.40 -7.73 0.99
N ALA A 120 9.46 -9.02 1.33
CA ALA A 120 10.71 -9.77 1.37
C ALA A 120 11.14 -10.10 -0.07
N GLN A 121 12.46 -10.12 -0.34
CA GLN A 121 12.96 -10.80 -1.52
C GLN A 121 12.52 -12.27 -1.44
N ASP A 122 12.01 -12.78 -2.57
CA ASP A 122 11.37 -14.09 -2.70
C ASP A 122 12.07 -15.16 -1.89
N ASN A 123 11.43 -15.61 -0.81
CA ASN A 123 11.95 -16.71 -0.01
C ASN A 123 11.43 -18.02 -0.63
N LEU A 124 11.98 -18.34 -1.81
CA LEU A 124 11.63 -19.52 -2.61
C LEU A 124 11.90 -20.85 -1.88
N ALA A 125 12.56 -20.80 -0.72
CA ALA A 125 13.01 -21.95 0.06
C ALA A 125 11.92 -22.67 0.88
N ARG A 126 10.71 -22.10 1.03
CA ARG A 126 9.66 -22.68 1.91
C ARG A 126 8.46 -23.35 1.22
N GLY A 127 8.36 -23.32 -0.10
CA GLY A 127 7.28 -24.01 -0.83
C GLY A 127 5.87 -23.46 -0.62
N GLU A 128 5.70 -22.42 0.20
CA GLU A 128 4.44 -21.67 0.33
C GLU A 128 4.35 -20.60 -0.77
N SER A 129 3.15 -20.39 -1.31
CA SER A 129 2.90 -19.29 -2.26
C SER A 129 3.25 -17.96 -1.58
N THR A 130 4.05 -17.13 -2.25
CA THR A 130 4.44 -15.80 -1.74
C THR A 130 3.22 -14.94 -1.40
N PHE A 131 2.12 -15.11 -2.15
CA PHE A 131 0.85 -14.46 -1.87
C PHE A 131 0.17 -14.96 -0.58
N LEU A 132 0.25 -16.26 -0.29
CA LEU A 132 -0.34 -16.81 0.95
C LEU A 132 0.40 -16.29 2.20
N VAL A 133 1.73 -16.22 2.13
CA VAL A 133 2.56 -15.63 3.20
C VAL A 133 2.17 -14.17 3.41
N GLU A 134 2.03 -13.40 2.33
CA GLU A 134 1.57 -12.01 2.37
C GLU A 134 0.18 -11.88 3.03
N MET A 135 -0.76 -12.77 2.72
CA MET A 135 -2.09 -12.77 3.32
C MET A 135 -2.06 -13.14 4.80
N HIS A 136 -1.19 -14.08 5.22
CA HIS A 136 -0.99 -14.38 6.64
C HIS A 136 -0.40 -13.21 7.42
N GLU A 137 0.59 -12.51 6.86
CA GLU A 137 1.16 -11.30 7.46
C GLU A 137 0.10 -10.20 7.58
N THR A 138 -0.67 -9.96 6.51
CA THR A 138 -1.76 -8.98 6.51
C THR A 138 -2.81 -9.33 7.56
N ALA A 139 -3.26 -10.58 7.62
CA ALA A 139 -4.20 -11.05 8.62
C ALA A 139 -3.67 -10.91 10.05
N TYR A 140 -2.39 -11.21 10.28
CA TYR A 140 -1.77 -11.04 11.60
C TYR A 140 -1.82 -9.57 12.05
N ILE A 141 -1.50 -8.63 11.15
CA ILE A 141 -1.56 -7.20 11.44
C ILE A 141 -3.00 -6.78 11.77
N LEU A 142 -3.97 -7.14 10.93
CA LEU A 142 -5.37 -6.74 11.14
C LEU A 142 -5.97 -7.30 12.42
N ASN A 143 -5.58 -8.51 12.82
CA ASN A 143 -6.10 -9.15 14.04
C ASN A 143 -5.42 -8.68 15.33
N THR A 144 -4.26 -8.01 15.24
CA THR A 144 -3.39 -7.74 16.41
C THR A 144 -3.14 -6.25 16.65
N ALA A 145 -3.26 -5.43 15.60
CA ALA A 145 -3.05 -4.00 15.68
C ALA A 145 -4.14 -3.32 16.53
N THR A 146 -3.73 -2.29 17.26
CA THR A 146 -4.62 -1.44 18.05
C THR A 146 -4.59 -0.02 17.49
N SER A 147 -5.48 0.85 17.97
CA SER A 147 -5.46 2.28 17.62
C SER A 147 -4.18 3.01 18.00
N ARG A 148 -3.35 2.43 18.89
CA ARG A 148 -2.03 2.97 19.25
C ARG A 148 -0.89 2.46 18.36
N SER A 149 -1.14 1.45 17.54
CA SER A 149 -0.10 0.84 16.72
C SER A 149 0.35 1.76 15.59
N LEU A 150 1.56 1.50 15.09
CA LEU A 150 2.05 2.04 13.82
C LEU A 150 2.07 0.90 12.82
N VAL A 151 1.31 1.04 11.73
CA VAL A 151 1.22 0.04 10.67
C VAL A 151 1.89 0.56 9.40
N VAL A 152 2.80 -0.22 8.84
CA VAL A 152 3.51 0.07 7.60
C VAL A 152 3.22 -1.06 6.61
N MET A 153 2.51 -0.74 5.53
CA MET A 153 2.11 -1.68 4.47
C MET A 153 2.71 -1.24 3.14
N ASP A 154 3.49 -2.10 2.50
CA ASP A 154 4.08 -1.84 1.19
C ASP A 154 3.55 -2.84 0.17
N GLU A 155 2.75 -2.37 -0.79
CA GLU A 155 2.31 -3.10 -2.00
C GLU A 155 1.47 -4.36 -1.74
N VAL A 156 0.51 -4.29 -0.82
CA VAL A 156 -0.45 -5.39 -0.55
C VAL A 156 -1.28 -5.71 -1.80
N GLY A 157 -1.49 -6.99 -2.08
CA GLY A 157 -2.29 -7.50 -3.20
C GLY A 157 -1.50 -7.82 -4.46
N ARG A 158 -0.17 -7.59 -4.51
CA ARG A 158 0.62 -7.72 -5.75
C ARG A 158 0.72 -9.16 -6.28
N GLY A 159 0.67 -10.17 -5.42
CA GLY A 159 0.88 -11.57 -5.79
C GLY A 159 -0.31 -12.27 -6.47
N THR A 160 -1.40 -11.56 -6.77
CA THR A 160 -2.64 -12.12 -7.34
C THR A 160 -3.13 -11.31 -8.54
N GLY A 161 -4.24 -11.74 -9.15
CA GLY A 161 -4.89 -11.01 -10.24
C GLY A 161 -5.22 -9.56 -9.85
N THR A 162 -5.07 -8.62 -10.79
CA THR A 162 -5.16 -7.18 -10.51
C THR A 162 -6.44 -6.78 -9.79
N LEU A 163 -7.60 -7.31 -10.22
CA LEU A 163 -8.88 -6.99 -9.60
C LEU A 163 -8.97 -7.48 -8.15
N ASP A 164 -8.52 -8.70 -7.88
CA ASP A 164 -8.46 -9.26 -6.52
C ASP A 164 -7.48 -8.45 -5.66
N GLY A 165 -6.31 -8.12 -6.21
CA GLY A 165 -5.28 -7.34 -5.52
C GLY A 165 -5.76 -5.95 -5.12
N VAL A 166 -6.39 -5.21 -6.04
CA VAL A 166 -7.01 -3.91 -5.77
C VAL A 166 -8.11 -4.04 -4.71
N SER A 167 -9.00 -5.02 -4.87
CA SER A 167 -10.14 -5.23 -3.97
C SER A 167 -9.71 -5.54 -2.54
N ILE A 168 -8.71 -6.43 -2.38
CA ILE A 168 -8.14 -6.76 -1.08
C ILE A 168 -7.45 -5.54 -0.48
N ALA A 169 -6.59 -4.84 -1.24
CA ALA A 169 -5.88 -3.67 -0.74
C ALA A 169 -6.84 -2.55 -0.31
N TRP A 170 -7.94 -2.37 -1.05
CA TRP A 170 -9.00 -1.43 -0.70
C TRP A 170 -9.68 -1.81 0.62
N ALA A 171 -10.18 -3.04 0.73
CA ALA A 171 -10.86 -3.53 1.94
C ALA A 171 -9.95 -3.50 3.17
N VAL A 172 -8.67 -3.82 3.02
CA VAL A 172 -7.65 -3.71 4.08
C VAL A 172 -7.48 -2.25 4.51
N SER A 173 -7.44 -1.32 3.56
CA SER A 173 -7.30 0.12 3.85
C SER A 173 -8.51 0.65 4.63
N GLU A 174 -9.73 0.32 4.20
CA GLU A 174 -10.96 0.67 4.92
C GLU A 174 -10.99 0.08 6.33
N TYR A 175 -10.60 -1.19 6.50
CA TYR A 175 -10.55 -1.82 7.82
C TYR A 175 -9.56 -1.11 8.77
N LEU A 176 -8.37 -0.73 8.26
CA LEU A 176 -7.37 0.01 9.03
C LEU A 176 -7.85 1.41 9.43
N LEU A 177 -8.63 2.06 8.56
CA LEU A 177 -9.23 3.38 8.80
C LEU A 177 -10.39 3.32 9.81
N ASP A 178 -11.38 2.47 9.53
CA ASP A 178 -12.68 2.50 10.21
C ASP A 178 -12.68 1.70 11.52
N ARG A 179 -11.99 0.55 11.53
CA ARG A 179 -12.07 -0.40 12.65
C ARG A 179 -10.90 -0.27 13.61
N ILE A 180 -9.67 -0.17 13.07
CA ILE A 180 -8.47 -0.07 13.90
C ILE A 180 -8.15 1.39 14.23
N SER A 181 -8.31 2.29 13.25
CA SER A 181 -8.05 3.73 13.36
C SER A 181 -6.66 4.05 13.92
N CYS A 182 -5.65 3.30 13.47
CA CYS A 182 -4.26 3.45 13.86
C CYS A 182 -3.48 4.38 12.92
N ARG A 183 -2.27 4.78 13.32
CA ARG A 183 -1.35 5.49 12.43
C ARG A 183 -0.84 4.52 11.37
N CYS A 184 -1.09 4.80 10.10
CA CYS A 184 -0.75 3.89 9.00
C CYS A 184 -0.07 4.60 7.84
N LEU A 185 0.97 3.96 7.30
CA LEU A 185 1.56 4.29 6.01
C LEU A 185 1.29 3.12 5.07
N PHE A 186 0.57 3.39 3.99
CA PHE A 186 0.19 2.39 3.00
C PHE A 186 0.75 2.79 1.64
N ALA A 187 1.84 2.16 1.21
CA ALA A 187 2.39 2.35 -0.12
C ALA A 187 1.72 1.40 -1.11
N THR A 188 1.30 1.92 -2.25
CA THR A 188 0.65 1.11 -3.29
C THR A 188 1.10 1.51 -4.70
N HIS A 189 0.92 0.58 -5.63
CA HIS A 189 1.01 0.80 -7.06
C HIS A 189 -0.37 0.87 -7.74
N TYR A 190 -1.44 0.52 -7.01
CA TYR A 190 -2.81 0.64 -7.47
C TYR A 190 -3.25 2.10 -7.42
N HIS A 191 -3.50 2.67 -8.60
CA HIS A 191 -3.98 4.04 -8.70
C HIS A 191 -5.44 4.15 -8.25
N GLU A 192 -6.19 3.07 -8.38
CA GLU A 192 -7.59 2.94 -8.00
C GLU A 192 -7.80 3.31 -6.54
N LEU A 193 -6.89 2.91 -5.64
CA LEU A 193 -6.98 3.24 -4.21
C LEU A 193 -6.98 4.75 -3.94
N THR A 194 -6.52 5.60 -4.86
CA THR A 194 -6.58 7.07 -4.71
C THR A 194 -8.00 7.63 -4.73
N PHE A 195 -8.97 6.84 -5.23
CA PHE A 195 -10.39 7.17 -5.19
C PHE A 195 -11.02 6.92 -3.82
N LEU A 196 -10.33 6.21 -2.91
CA LEU A 196 -10.80 6.03 -1.54
C LEU A 196 -10.92 7.38 -0.84
N ARG A 197 -12.12 7.67 -0.29
CA ARG A 197 -12.43 8.90 0.44
C ARG A 197 -12.74 8.57 1.89
N HIS A 198 -11.93 9.11 2.79
CA HIS A 198 -12.12 8.99 4.23
C HIS A 198 -11.46 10.20 4.93
N GLU A 199 -12.07 10.74 5.99
CA GLU A 199 -11.58 11.95 6.68
C GLU A 199 -10.19 11.74 7.31
N GLY A 200 -9.94 10.54 7.82
CA GLY A 200 -8.64 10.14 8.36
C GLY A 200 -7.59 9.70 7.33
N LEU A 201 -7.91 9.75 6.03
CA LEU A 201 -7.00 9.41 4.94
C LEU A 201 -6.42 10.69 4.31
N LYS A 202 -5.11 10.69 4.09
CA LYS A 202 -4.44 11.64 3.21
C LYS A 202 -3.75 10.92 2.06
N ASN A 203 -3.88 11.48 0.87
CA ASN A 203 -3.13 11.03 -0.30
C ASN A 203 -1.78 11.73 -0.34
N LEU A 204 -0.71 10.94 -0.45
CA LEU A 204 0.64 11.39 -0.72
C LEU A 204 1.16 10.71 -1.98
N SER A 205 2.12 11.37 -2.62
CA SER A 205 2.85 10.80 -3.75
C SER A 205 4.32 11.15 -3.70
N MET A 206 5.15 10.32 -4.33
CA MET A 206 6.55 10.68 -4.55
C MET A 206 6.64 11.67 -5.72
N ALA A 207 7.30 12.79 -5.50
CA ALA A 207 7.46 13.84 -6.49
C ALA A 207 8.33 13.37 -7.67
N VAL A 208 7.82 13.66 -8.85
CA VAL A 208 8.42 13.32 -10.14
C VAL A 208 8.58 14.62 -10.93
N LEU A 209 9.77 14.85 -11.49
CA LEU A 209 10.02 15.95 -12.41
C LEU A 209 10.14 15.38 -13.83
N GLU A 210 9.36 15.93 -14.75
CA GLU A 210 9.44 15.61 -16.18
C GLU A 210 10.16 16.75 -16.88
N ASN A 211 11.24 16.44 -17.61
CA ASN A 211 11.99 17.42 -18.41
C ASN A 211 12.33 16.81 -19.78
N GLU A 212 11.83 17.43 -20.86
CA GLU A 212 12.14 17.05 -22.26
C GLU A 212 12.01 15.53 -22.59
N GLY A 213 11.13 14.82 -21.89
CA GLY A 213 10.90 13.38 -22.08
C GLY A 213 11.76 12.45 -21.20
N ASP A 214 12.54 13.03 -20.28
CA ASP A 214 13.22 12.34 -19.18
C ASP A 214 12.51 12.56 -17.86
N ILE A 215 12.54 11.53 -17.02
CA ILE A 215 11.91 11.54 -15.70
C ILE A 215 12.95 11.46 -14.61
N VAL A 216 12.91 12.42 -13.69
CA VAL A 216 13.76 12.44 -12.49
C VAL A 216 12.91 12.22 -11.25
N PHE A 217 13.21 11.18 -10.49
CA PHE A 217 12.59 10.92 -9.20
C PHE A 217 13.24 11.78 -8.12
N LEU A 218 12.50 12.75 -7.60
CA LEU A 218 13.01 13.69 -6.60
C LEU A 218 13.12 13.07 -5.19
N LYS A 219 12.60 11.85 -4.99
CA LYS A 219 12.57 11.14 -3.70
C LYS A 219 11.94 11.95 -2.55
N LYS A 220 11.07 12.90 -2.90
CA LYS A 220 10.39 13.80 -1.97
C LYS A 220 8.89 13.51 -1.94
N LEU A 221 8.30 13.42 -0.76
CA LEU A 221 6.85 13.33 -0.58
C LEU A 221 6.19 14.64 -0.97
N LYS A 222 5.05 14.53 -1.65
CA LYS A 222 4.16 15.63 -1.99
C LYS A 222 2.74 15.23 -1.62
N GLU A 223 1.94 16.21 -1.21
CA GLU A 223 0.51 16.01 -1.00
C GLU A 223 -0.23 15.81 -2.33
N GLY A 224 -1.25 14.94 -2.27
CA GLY A 224 -2.06 14.54 -3.41
C GLY A 224 -1.63 13.22 -4.04
N PRO A 225 -2.53 12.57 -4.79
CA PRO A 225 -2.24 11.34 -5.49
C PRO A 225 -1.26 11.56 -6.65
N ALA A 226 -0.58 10.51 -7.07
CA ALA A 226 0.27 10.55 -8.26
C ALA A 226 -0.58 10.82 -9.52
N ALA A 227 -0.05 11.62 -10.46
CA ALA A 227 -0.77 12.05 -11.66
C ALA A 227 -0.94 10.94 -12.73
N GLY A 228 -0.22 9.82 -12.62
CA GLY A 228 -0.32 8.72 -13.57
C GLY A 228 0.65 7.57 -13.33
N SER A 229 0.61 6.57 -14.21
CA SER A 229 1.54 5.44 -14.22
C SER A 229 2.79 5.74 -15.03
N TYR A 230 3.95 5.62 -14.39
CA TYR A 230 5.26 5.92 -15.00
C TYR A 230 5.98 4.68 -15.53
N GLY A 231 5.30 3.53 -15.65
CA GLY A 231 5.92 2.25 -16.00
C GLY A 231 6.70 2.27 -17.32
N LEU A 232 6.11 2.83 -18.39
CA LEU A 232 6.77 2.93 -19.70
C LEU A 232 7.97 3.89 -19.70
N HIS A 233 7.96 4.92 -18.85
CA HIS A 233 9.09 5.83 -18.70
C HIS A 233 10.25 5.19 -17.94
N VAL A 234 9.95 4.39 -16.91
CA VAL A 234 10.97 3.58 -16.22
C VAL A 234 11.59 2.56 -17.18
N ALA A 235 10.79 1.95 -18.06
CA ALA A 235 11.28 1.08 -19.12
C ALA A 235 12.23 1.80 -20.09
N LYS A 236 11.94 3.06 -20.46
CA LYS A 236 12.84 3.89 -21.27
C LYS A 236 14.18 4.14 -20.55
N LEU A 237 14.14 4.48 -19.27
CA LEU A 237 15.35 4.66 -18.43
C LEU A 237 16.18 3.37 -18.32
N ALA A 238 15.53 2.21 -18.35
CA ALA A 238 16.21 0.91 -18.37
C ALA A 238 16.83 0.55 -19.74
N GLY A 239 16.64 1.40 -20.76
CA GLY A 239 17.20 1.20 -22.10
C GLY A 239 16.36 0.28 -23.00
N ILE A 240 15.07 0.09 -22.72
CA ILE A 240 14.19 -0.66 -23.62
C ILE A 240 14.06 0.08 -24.97
N PRO A 241 14.22 -0.60 -26.13
CA PRO A 241 14.17 0.04 -27.43
C PRO A 241 12.86 0.81 -27.70
N GLU A 242 12.95 1.97 -28.35
CA GLU A 242 11.80 2.86 -28.59
C GLU A 242 10.66 2.16 -29.35
N ALA A 243 10.98 1.28 -30.32
CA ALA A 243 9.97 0.50 -31.05
C ALA A 243 9.12 -0.41 -30.12
N VAL A 244 9.70 -0.92 -29.04
CA VAL A 244 8.97 -1.72 -28.02
C VAL A 244 8.10 -0.81 -27.17
N LEU A 245 8.61 0.37 -26.78
CA LEU A 245 7.88 1.36 -26.00
C LEU A 245 6.68 1.92 -26.76
N GLU A 246 6.83 2.25 -28.05
CA GLU A 246 5.74 2.69 -28.92
C GLU A 246 4.65 1.63 -29.03
N LYS A 247 5.04 0.37 -29.25
CA LYS A 247 4.09 -0.75 -29.28
C LYS A 247 3.35 -0.91 -27.96
N ALA A 248 4.06 -0.78 -26.83
CA ALA A 248 3.46 -0.88 -25.50
C ALA A 248 2.48 0.28 -25.22
N LYS A 249 2.81 1.52 -25.62
CA LYS A 249 1.90 2.67 -25.54
C LYS A 249 0.60 2.44 -26.32
N ASN A 250 0.72 1.95 -27.56
CA ASN A 250 -0.45 1.65 -28.39
C ASN A 250 -1.32 0.55 -27.78
N LEU A 251 -0.71 -0.50 -27.24
CA LEU A 251 -1.45 -1.59 -26.60
C LEU A 251 -2.16 -1.12 -25.32
N GLN A 252 -1.52 -0.26 -24.51
CA GLN A 252 -2.13 0.31 -23.31
C GLN A 252 -3.37 1.14 -23.65
N ALA A 253 -3.32 1.93 -24.72
CA ALA A 253 -4.47 2.70 -25.21
C ALA A 253 -5.63 1.76 -25.61
N THR A 254 -5.33 0.69 -26.35
CA THR A 254 -6.34 -0.30 -26.74
C THR A 254 -6.96 -1.00 -25.53
N ILE A 255 -6.15 -1.49 -24.59
CA ILE A 255 -6.65 -2.18 -23.38
C ILE A 255 -7.53 -1.24 -22.54
N SER A 256 -7.09 -0.01 -22.30
CA SER A 256 -7.87 0.96 -21.53
C SER A 256 -9.21 1.33 -22.19
N THR A 257 -9.26 1.33 -23.52
CA THR A 257 -10.50 1.55 -24.29
C THR A 257 -11.42 0.34 -24.16
N PHE A 258 -10.86 -0.87 -24.21
CA PHE A 258 -11.60 -2.12 -24.06
C PHE A 258 -12.22 -2.24 -22.65
N GLU A 259 -11.45 -1.92 -21.60
CA GLU A 259 -11.93 -1.90 -20.20
C GLU A 259 -13.06 -0.88 -20.00
N LYS A 260 -12.95 0.32 -20.61
CA LYS A 260 -14.03 1.32 -20.57
C LYS A 260 -15.29 0.88 -21.31
N SER A 261 -15.15 0.13 -22.41
CA SER A 261 -16.29 -0.39 -23.18
C SER A 261 -17.01 -1.57 -22.52
N LEU A 262 -16.38 -2.22 -21.53
CA LEU A 262 -16.95 -3.32 -20.74
C LEU A 262 -17.67 -2.84 -19.47
N SER A 263 -17.67 -1.54 -19.17
CA SER A 263 -18.42 -0.95 -18.05
C SER A 263 -19.78 -0.44 -18.56
N PRO A 264 -20.93 -1.00 -18.10
CA PRO A 264 -22.23 -0.49 -18.53
C PRO A 264 -22.56 0.85 -17.85
N ASP A 265 -22.57 1.90 -18.68
CA ASP A 265 -23.26 3.18 -18.58
C ASP A 265 -23.23 4.01 -17.27
N ASP A 266 -22.40 5.05 -17.33
CA ASP A 266 -22.64 6.37 -16.73
C ASP A 266 -23.98 6.96 -17.24
N LYS A 267 -25.03 6.88 -16.42
CA LYS A 267 -26.08 7.91 -16.38
C LYS A 267 -26.41 8.26 -14.93
N ALA A 268 -25.72 9.27 -14.41
CA ALA A 268 -26.18 9.98 -13.23
C ALA A 268 -27.40 10.85 -13.54
N PRO A 269 -28.41 10.88 -12.66
CA PRO A 269 -29.17 12.09 -12.41
C PRO A 269 -29.03 12.57 -10.96
N SER A 270 -29.12 13.89 -10.86
CA SER A 270 -28.97 14.77 -9.71
C SER A 270 -29.96 14.56 -8.54
N SER A 271 -29.45 14.79 -7.33
CA SER A 271 -30.06 15.40 -6.11
C SER A 271 -31.30 14.80 -5.40
N ALA A 272 -31.02 14.33 -4.16
CA ALA A 272 -31.81 14.36 -2.89
C ALA A 272 -33.07 13.46 -2.73
N PRO A 273 -33.55 13.21 -1.49
CA PRO A 273 -32.93 12.60 -0.29
C PRO A 273 -33.60 11.24 0.10
N LEU A 274 -32.92 10.44 0.94
CA LEU A 274 -33.30 9.09 1.44
C LEU A 274 -34.78 8.97 1.92
N PRO A 275 -35.45 7.83 1.65
CA PRO A 275 -35.65 6.84 2.72
C PRO A 275 -35.73 5.34 2.33
N SER A 276 -35.29 4.49 3.27
CA SER A 276 -35.61 3.06 3.53
C SER A 276 -35.00 1.97 2.62
N PRO A 277 -34.72 0.76 3.17
CA PRO A 277 -33.76 -0.18 2.60
C PRO A 277 -34.38 -1.03 1.49
N PRO A 278 -33.73 -1.22 0.32
CA PRO A 278 -34.18 -2.20 -0.64
C PRO A 278 -33.57 -3.57 -0.36
N LYS A 279 -34.40 -4.57 -0.63
CA LYS A 279 -34.11 -6.01 -0.65
C LYS A 279 -32.94 -6.33 -1.57
N GLU A 280 -32.23 -7.40 -1.21
CA GLU A 280 -31.22 -8.10 -2.01
C GLU A 280 -31.70 -8.28 -3.46
N THR A 281 -31.02 -7.61 -4.39
CA THR A 281 -31.06 -7.93 -5.82
C THR A 281 -29.66 -8.34 -6.22
N GLY A 282 -29.48 -9.62 -6.55
CA GLY A 282 -28.21 -10.15 -7.04
C GLY A 282 -27.74 -9.39 -8.28
N LEU A 283 -26.44 -9.10 -8.32
CA LEU A 283 -25.76 -8.27 -9.33
C LEU A 283 -25.76 -8.84 -10.76
N PHE A 284 -26.32 -10.04 -10.99
CA PHE A 284 -26.33 -10.67 -12.30
C PHE A 284 -27.67 -11.35 -12.55
N SER A 285 -28.18 -11.24 -13.78
CA SER A 285 -29.36 -11.99 -14.17
C SER A 285 -29.05 -13.50 -14.18
N PRO A 286 -30.04 -14.37 -13.90
CA PRO A 286 -29.85 -15.82 -14.01
C PRO A 286 -29.34 -16.27 -15.39
N GLU A 287 -29.70 -15.51 -16.41
CA GLU A 287 -29.29 -15.69 -17.81
C GLU A 287 -27.79 -15.39 -18.01
N GLU A 288 -27.27 -14.30 -17.42
CA GLU A 288 -25.85 -13.95 -17.45
C GLU A 288 -24.98 -14.98 -16.73
N MET A 289 -25.46 -15.51 -15.60
CA MET A 289 -24.77 -16.59 -14.88
C MET A 289 -24.76 -17.92 -15.64
N ALA A 290 -25.82 -18.22 -16.40
CA ALA A 290 -25.88 -19.40 -17.25
C ALA A 290 -24.90 -19.28 -18.44
N ILE A 291 -24.81 -18.10 -19.06
CA ILE A 291 -23.89 -17.84 -20.18
C ILE A 291 -22.43 -17.91 -19.72
N SER A 292 -22.09 -17.29 -18.59
CA SER A 292 -20.73 -17.34 -18.05
C SER A 292 -20.29 -18.77 -17.71
N THR A 293 -21.22 -19.57 -17.16
CA THR A 293 -20.99 -20.99 -16.89
C THR A 293 -20.68 -21.73 -18.18
N ILE A 294 -21.46 -21.54 -19.25
CA ILE A 294 -21.21 -22.20 -20.55
C ILE A 294 -19.85 -21.80 -21.14
N MET A 295 -19.48 -20.52 -21.09
CA MET A 295 -18.22 -20.02 -21.64
C MET A 295 -16.99 -20.58 -20.91
N SER A 296 -17.15 -21.00 -19.66
CA SER A 296 -16.07 -21.57 -18.84
C SER A 296 -15.86 -23.07 -19.00
N LEU A 297 -16.72 -23.77 -19.75
CA LEU A 297 -16.66 -25.22 -19.91
C LEU A 297 -15.72 -25.63 -21.06
N ASP A 298 -14.98 -26.70 -20.81
CA ASP A 298 -14.17 -27.40 -21.82
C ASP A 298 -14.86 -28.74 -22.18
N PRO A 299 -15.54 -28.83 -23.34
CA PRO A 299 -16.32 -30.01 -23.72
C PRO A 299 -15.49 -31.29 -23.84
N ASP A 300 -14.21 -31.17 -24.21
CA ASP A 300 -13.34 -32.32 -24.49
C ASP A 300 -12.84 -33.00 -23.20
N ARG A 301 -13.08 -32.38 -22.04
CA ARG A 301 -12.66 -32.87 -20.72
C ARG A 301 -13.81 -33.31 -19.82
N LEU A 302 -15.05 -33.23 -20.31
CA LEU A 302 -16.23 -33.61 -19.53
C LEU A 302 -16.61 -35.06 -19.77
N THR A 303 -16.87 -35.79 -18.69
CA THR A 303 -17.52 -37.10 -18.80
C THR A 303 -18.99 -36.91 -19.19
N PRO A 304 -19.61 -37.87 -19.91
CA PRO A 304 -21.01 -37.76 -20.33
C PRO A 304 -21.99 -37.47 -19.18
N LEU A 305 -21.72 -38.01 -17.98
CA LEU A 305 -22.55 -37.78 -16.79
C LEU A 305 -22.42 -36.36 -16.25
N GLN A 306 -21.20 -35.79 -16.23
CA GLN A 306 -20.96 -34.41 -15.80
C GLN A 306 -21.61 -33.41 -16.76
N ALA A 307 -21.51 -33.65 -18.07
CA ALA A 307 -22.19 -32.82 -19.07
C ALA A 307 -23.71 -32.80 -18.84
N LEU A 308 -24.32 -33.96 -18.56
CA LEU A 308 -25.75 -34.08 -18.27
C LEU A 308 -26.16 -33.35 -16.99
N GLN A 309 -25.34 -33.41 -15.94
CA GLN A 309 -25.58 -32.69 -14.67
C GLN A 309 -25.48 -31.18 -14.84
N ILE A 310 -24.51 -30.70 -15.63
CA ILE A 310 -24.33 -29.27 -15.91
C ILE A 310 -25.53 -28.75 -16.71
N LEU A 311 -25.99 -29.49 -17.73
CA LEU A 311 -27.18 -29.12 -18.50
C LEU A 311 -28.44 -29.08 -17.63
N ALA A 312 -28.63 -30.04 -16.71
CA ALA A 312 -29.75 -30.01 -15.77
C ALA A 312 -29.70 -28.79 -14.84
N ARG A 313 -28.50 -28.41 -14.37
CA ARG A 313 -28.29 -27.22 -13.54
C ARG A 313 -28.60 -25.94 -14.31
N LEU A 314 -28.07 -25.80 -15.53
CA LEU A 314 -28.34 -24.63 -16.39
C LEU A 314 -29.84 -24.48 -16.67
N LYS A 315 -30.54 -25.59 -16.93
CA LYS A 315 -32.00 -25.56 -17.11
C LYS A 315 -32.72 -25.08 -15.85
N SER A 316 -32.34 -25.57 -14.67
CA SER A 316 -32.94 -25.13 -13.40
C SER A 316 -32.71 -23.64 -13.10
N MET A 317 -31.59 -23.08 -13.53
CA MET A 317 -31.25 -21.66 -13.37
C MET A 317 -32.09 -20.75 -14.28
N ILE A 318 -32.60 -21.27 -15.40
CA ILE A 318 -33.42 -20.52 -16.36
C ILE A 318 -34.93 -20.75 -16.12
N ASP A 319 -35.35 -21.96 -15.72
CA ASP A 319 -36.76 -22.30 -15.46
C ASP A 319 -37.36 -21.60 -14.21
N THR A 320 -36.55 -20.89 -13.42
CA THR A 320 -37.05 -20.16 -12.23
C THR A 320 -37.88 -18.91 -12.58
N GLN A 321 -38.06 -18.59 -13.87
CA GLN A 321 -38.94 -17.51 -14.35
C GLN A 321 -40.33 -17.98 -14.84
N GLY A 322 -40.71 -19.22 -14.56
CA GLY A 322 -41.97 -19.81 -15.02
C GLY A 322 -43.04 -20.06 -13.95
N ILE A 323 -43.30 -19.14 -13.01
CA ILE A 323 -44.57 -18.98 -12.25
C ILE A 323 -44.79 -17.49 -11.96
#